data_AF-A0A1Q5TMW5-F1
#
_entry.id   AF-A0A1Q5TMW5-F1
#
_cell.length_a   1.000
_cell.length_b   1.000
_cell.length_c   1.000
_cell.angle_alpha   90.00
_cell.angle_beta   90.00
_cell.angle_gamma   90.00
#
_symmetry.space_group_name_H-M   'P 1'
#
loop_
_entity.id
_entity.type
_entity.pdbx_description
1 polymer ?
#
loop_
_entity_poly.entity_id
_entity_poly.type
_entity_poly.pdbx_seq_one_letter_code
_entity_poly.pdbx_strand_id
1 'polypeptide(L)'
;MSEISIHVVTKEVVTQEIETIIDSFRFFLREINKCDKRIKALYAQGETLEEALQNKIIDINGYTNEKTSSLIGEYLPIVEGLWDGNEEDSMSILLTQNKENTSIHINAENHVGIYNKNNIIHFIKSAAEKYTLKLFSVSFNGARDQVGEAVFPDRPPAGWMLYLPIQFEMHPSLLKTDAEFIPISTALSTGTIIITKENYNCLDKADQYLSNDVEIALRDLGLLPLYSDIYKDK
;
A
#
# COMPACT_ATOMS: atom_id res chain seq x y z
N MET A 1 4.25 2.72 -18.12
CA MET A 1 3.79 1.48 -17.44
C MET A 1 2.46 1.78 -16.77
N SER A 2 1.72 0.79 -16.30
CA SER A 2 0.59 1.05 -15.38
C SER A 2 1.13 1.57 -14.05
N GLU A 3 0.42 2.51 -13.44
CA GLU A 3 0.72 3.02 -12.10
C GLU A 3 0.52 1.90 -11.08
N ILE A 4 1.53 1.61 -10.26
CA ILE A 4 1.39 0.65 -9.16
C ILE A 4 0.73 1.35 -7.98
N SER A 5 -0.22 0.68 -7.34
CA SER A 5 -0.92 1.17 -6.15
C SER A 5 -0.67 0.22 -4.99
N ILE A 6 -0.20 0.76 -3.88
CA ILE A 6 -0.01 0.08 -2.62
C ILE A 6 -1.00 0.67 -1.62
N HIS A 7 -1.80 -0.17 -1.00
CA HIS A 7 -2.77 0.26 -0.01
C HIS A 7 -2.60 -0.56 1.28
N VAL A 8 -2.35 0.15 2.36
CA VAL A 8 -2.07 -0.42 3.68
C VAL A 8 -3.13 0.07 4.64
N VAL A 9 -3.71 -0.84 5.42
CA VAL A 9 -4.65 -0.50 6.51
C VAL A 9 -4.08 -1.03 7.81
N THR A 10 -3.91 -0.15 8.79
CA THR A 10 -3.38 -0.45 10.13
C THR A 10 -4.48 -0.32 11.18
N LYS A 11 -4.41 -1.13 12.25
CA LYS A 11 -5.33 -0.98 13.40
C LYS A 11 -5.03 0.30 14.18
N GLU A 12 -3.76 0.68 14.26
CA GLU A 12 -3.33 1.91 14.91
C GLU A 12 -3.93 3.10 14.17
N VAL A 13 -4.58 3.98 14.94
CA VAL A 13 -4.98 5.30 14.49
C VAL A 13 -3.80 6.21 14.75
N VAL A 14 -3.13 6.62 13.68
CA VAL A 14 -2.17 7.73 13.72
C VAL A 14 -2.90 8.92 14.35
N THR A 15 -2.35 9.50 15.41
CA THR A 15 -3.04 10.57 16.16
C THR A 15 -3.17 11.83 15.30
N GLN A 16 -3.98 12.80 15.73
CA GLN A 16 -3.97 14.14 15.11
C GLN A 16 -2.67 14.92 15.40
N GLU A 17 -1.73 14.35 16.15
CA GLU A 17 -0.47 14.98 16.46
C GLU A 17 0.44 14.91 15.23
N ILE A 18 0.85 16.09 14.76
CA ILE A 18 1.65 16.23 13.54
C ILE A 18 2.93 15.38 13.57
N GLU A 19 3.55 15.24 14.74
CA GLU A 19 4.75 14.42 14.91
C GLU A 19 4.50 12.94 14.59
N THR A 20 3.35 12.39 15.01
CA THR A 20 2.99 11.00 14.74
C THR A 20 2.73 10.78 13.25
N ILE A 21 2.06 11.75 12.61
CA ILE A 21 1.79 11.73 11.16
C ILE A 21 3.11 11.77 10.38
N ILE A 22 4.03 12.64 10.79
CA ILE A 22 5.35 12.77 10.17
C ILE A 22 6.19 11.51 10.36
N ASP A 23 6.13 10.88 11.53
CA ASP A 23 6.78 9.59 11.77
C ASP A 23 6.22 8.49 10.87
N SER A 24 4.90 8.45 10.65
CA SER A 24 4.27 7.53 9.70
C SER A 24 4.73 7.79 8.27
N PHE A 25 4.66 9.03 7.77
CA PHE A 25 5.18 9.36 6.44
C PHE A 25 6.66 9.01 6.29
N ARG A 26 7.48 9.27 7.32
CA ARG A 26 8.90 8.94 7.31
C ARG A 26 9.15 7.43 7.24
N PHE A 27 8.36 6.63 7.95
CA PHE A 27 8.43 5.18 7.84
C PHE A 27 8.17 4.72 6.40
N PHE A 28 7.05 5.14 5.81
CA PHE A 28 6.69 4.71 4.45
C PHE A 28 7.65 5.26 3.39
N LEU A 29 8.15 6.49 3.55
CA LEU A 29 9.21 7.06 2.70
C LEU A 29 10.49 6.21 2.74
N ARG A 30 10.89 5.73 3.93
CA ARG A 30 12.09 4.89 4.05
C ARG A 30 11.89 3.53 3.41
N GLU A 31 10.73 2.91 3.59
CA GLU A 31 10.46 1.61 2.98
C GLU A 31 10.36 1.72 1.45
N ILE A 32 9.66 2.73 0.92
CA ILE A 32 9.58 2.91 -0.54
C ILE A 32 10.95 3.30 -1.13
N ASN A 33 11.79 4.05 -0.40
CA ASN A 33 13.18 4.31 -0.81
C ASN A 33 14.03 3.03 -0.85
N LYS A 34 13.74 2.01 -0.05
CA LYS A 34 14.41 0.70 -0.16
C LYS A 34 14.04 0.02 -1.47
N CYS A 35 12.80 0.19 -1.95
CA CYS A 35 12.35 -0.29 -3.25
C CYS A 35 12.98 0.50 -4.40
N ASP A 36 12.94 1.83 -4.36
CA ASP A 36 13.51 2.72 -5.37
C ASP A 36 14.26 3.91 -4.75
N LYS A 37 15.58 3.96 -4.98
CA LYS A 37 16.48 4.96 -4.39
C LYS A 37 16.29 6.38 -4.94
N ARG A 38 15.51 6.56 -6.01
CA ARG A 38 15.16 7.88 -6.55
C ARG A 38 14.22 8.64 -5.63
N ILE A 39 13.33 7.94 -4.92
CA ILE A 39 12.38 8.54 -3.98
C ILE A 39 13.13 8.91 -2.69
N LYS A 40 13.34 10.20 -2.43
CA LYS A 40 14.21 10.66 -1.32
C LYS A 40 13.55 11.62 -0.35
N ALA A 41 12.45 12.24 -0.75
CA ALA A 41 11.77 13.25 0.04
C ALA A 41 10.27 13.22 -0.26
N LEU A 42 9.51 13.87 0.60
CA LEU A 42 8.10 14.13 0.41
C LEU A 42 7.84 15.63 0.53
N TYR A 43 7.01 16.15 -0.36
CA TYR A 43 6.64 17.55 -0.47
C TYR A 43 5.12 17.67 -0.34
N ALA A 44 4.65 18.77 0.25
CA ALA A 44 3.25 19.14 0.15
C ALA A 44 2.96 19.68 -1.26
N GLN A 45 1.69 19.74 -1.61
CA GLN A 45 1.25 20.31 -2.89
C GLN A 45 1.43 21.84 -2.90
N GLY A 46 1.26 22.42 -4.08
CA GLY A 46 1.27 23.86 -4.31
C GLY A 46 0.45 24.18 -5.56
N GLU A 47 0.06 25.44 -5.75
CA GLU A 47 -0.70 25.87 -6.91
C GLU A 47 0.16 25.87 -8.18
N THR A 48 1.48 25.95 -8.01
CA THR A 48 2.47 25.84 -9.07
C THR A 48 3.53 24.81 -8.72
N LEU A 49 4.20 24.27 -9.74
CA LEU A 49 5.35 23.39 -9.55
C LEU A 49 6.46 24.06 -8.73
N GLU A 50 6.78 25.32 -9.03
CA GLU A 50 7.81 26.07 -8.33
C GLU A 50 7.51 26.16 -6.82
N GLU A 51 6.26 26.48 -6.48
CA GLU A 51 5.78 26.51 -5.11
C GLU A 51 5.83 25.11 -4.45
N ALA A 52 5.30 24.09 -5.12
CA ALA A 52 5.25 22.72 -4.58
C ALA A 52 6.66 22.17 -4.26
N LEU A 53 7.66 22.49 -5.09
CA LEU A 53 9.05 22.10 -4.86
C LEU A 53 9.71 22.84 -3.68
N GLN A 54 9.19 24.00 -3.27
CA GLN A 54 9.62 24.67 -2.03
C GLN A 54 8.98 24.05 -0.79
N ASN A 55 7.85 23.36 -0.94
CA ASN A 55 7.06 22.80 0.16
C ASN A 55 7.57 21.43 0.62
N LYS A 56 8.90 21.23 0.71
CA LYS A 56 9.48 20.00 1.24
C LYS A 56 9.04 19.78 2.69
N ILE A 57 8.54 18.60 3.01
CA ILE A 57 8.05 18.25 4.36
C ILE A 57 9.09 17.40 5.10
N ILE A 58 9.54 16.30 4.49
CA ILE A 58 10.55 15.41 5.08
C ILE A 58 11.50 14.83 4.02
N ASP A 59 12.66 14.31 4.47
CA ASP A 59 13.54 13.50 3.64
C ASP A 59 14.09 12.25 4.34
N ILE A 60 14.73 11.38 3.56
CA ILE A 60 15.37 10.15 4.05
C ILE A 60 16.57 10.39 5.00
N ASN A 61 17.14 11.59 4.99
CA ASN A 61 18.26 11.98 5.87
C ASN A 61 17.79 12.51 7.23
N GLY A 62 16.49 12.62 7.45
CA GLY A 62 15.90 13.06 8.72
C GLY A 62 15.54 14.55 8.75
N TYR A 63 15.59 15.26 7.61
CA TYR A 63 15.03 16.61 7.52
C TYR A 63 13.53 16.57 7.83
N THR A 64 13.05 17.59 8.55
CA THR A 64 11.63 17.88 8.78
C THR A 64 11.43 19.37 8.71
N ASN A 65 10.43 19.83 7.96
CA ASN A 65 10.14 21.26 7.83
C ASN A 65 9.45 21.79 9.09
N GLU A 66 9.96 22.89 9.64
CA GLU A 66 9.36 23.55 10.81
C GLU A 66 7.95 24.10 10.53
N LYS A 67 7.62 24.33 9.25
CA LYS A 67 6.32 24.82 8.78
C LYS A 67 5.33 23.71 8.41
N THR A 68 5.66 22.45 8.68
CA THR A 68 4.80 21.31 8.35
C THR A 68 3.35 21.53 8.80
N SER A 69 3.11 21.98 10.04
CA SER A 69 1.74 22.22 10.53
C SER A 69 0.96 23.25 9.70
N SER A 70 1.63 24.25 9.10
CA SER A 70 0.95 25.21 8.21
C SER A 70 0.78 24.69 6.79
N LEU A 71 1.67 23.81 6.33
CA LEU A 71 1.66 23.30 4.96
C LEU A 71 0.64 22.17 4.78
N ILE A 72 0.44 21.36 5.82
CA ILE A 72 -0.39 20.15 5.75
C ILE A 72 -1.34 19.98 6.94
N GLY A 73 -1.35 20.92 7.90
CA GLY A 73 -2.12 20.74 9.15
C GLY A 73 -3.59 21.13 9.07
N GLU A 74 -4.00 21.97 8.12
CA GLU A 74 -5.41 22.42 8.03
C GLU A 74 -6.37 21.31 7.60
N TYR A 75 -5.88 20.32 6.85
CA TYR A 75 -6.67 19.18 6.36
C TYR A 75 -6.57 17.95 7.25
N LEU A 76 -5.82 18.03 8.34
CA LEU A 76 -5.75 16.96 9.31
C LEU A 76 -7.05 16.88 10.12
N PRO A 77 -7.63 15.68 10.28
CA PRO A 77 -7.00 14.38 10.01
C PRO A 77 -7.56 13.62 8.78
N ILE A 78 -8.26 14.28 7.87
CA ILE A 78 -9.14 13.56 6.94
C ILE A 78 -8.36 12.97 5.76
N VAL A 79 -7.51 13.77 5.14
CA VAL A 79 -6.75 13.41 3.93
C VAL A 79 -5.51 14.29 3.86
N GLU A 80 -4.31 13.73 3.80
CA GLU A 80 -3.11 14.49 3.42
C GLU A 80 -2.30 13.73 2.37
N GLY A 81 -2.01 14.40 1.26
CA GLY A 81 -1.34 13.84 0.08
C GLY A 81 0.00 14.51 -0.15
N LEU A 82 1.08 13.77 0.09
CA LEU A 82 2.43 14.20 -0.23
C LEU A 82 2.89 13.57 -1.54
N TRP A 83 3.84 14.21 -2.21
CA TRP A 83 4.45 13.69 -3.43
C TRP A 83 5.97 13.73 -3.36
N ASP A 84 6.66 12.98 -4.22
CA ASP A 84 8.12 12.82 -4.16
C ASP A 84 8.94 13.96 -4.79
N GLY A 85 8.25 14.96 -5.38
CA GLY A 85 8.89 16.08 -6.05
C GLY A 85 9.29 15.78 -7.50
N ASN A 86 8.86 14.65 -8.08
CA ASN A 86 9.17 14.26 -9.45
C ASN A 86 7.92 14.32 -10.35
N GLU A 87 8.02 15.02 -11.48
CA GLU A 87 6.91 15.17 -12.43
C GLU A 87 6.79 14.01 -13.43
N GLU A 88 7.91 13.41 -13.82
CA GLU A 88 7.93 12.40 -14.90
C GLU A 88 7.75 10.97 -14.35
N ASP A 89 8.44 10.66 -13.26
CA ASP A 89 8.29 9.41 -12.51
C ASP A 89 7.69 9.75 -11.15
N SER A 90 6.40 10.07 -11.14
CA SER A 90 5.76 10.60 -9.95
C SER A 90 5.42 9.50 -8.94
N MET A 91 5.58 9.84 -7.66
CA MET A 91 5.06 9.05 -6.55
C MET A 91 4.28 9.94 -5.59
N SER A 92 3.10 9.47 -5.18
CA SER A 92 2.29 10.10 -4.15
C SER A 92 2.02 9.15 -2.99
N ILE A 93 1.89 9.72 -1.80
CA ILE A 93 1.46 9.02 -0.59
C ILE A 93 0.34 9.81 0.07
N LEU A 94 -0.77 9.13 0.29
CA LEU A 94 -1.95 9.64 0.93
C LEU A 94 -2.17 8.92 2.25
N LEU A 95 -2.24 9.68 3.34
CA LEU A 95 -2.68 9.17 4.63
C LEU A 95 -4.11 9.62 4.87
N THR A 96 -4.97 8.67 5.20
CA THR A 96 -6.34 8.92 5.65
C THR A 96 -6.59 8.18 6.94
N GLN A 97 -7.45 8.72 7.79
CA GLN A 97 -7.87 8.01 8.99
C GLN A 97 -9.38 8.07 9.16
N ASN A 98 -9.91 7.02 9.75
CA ASN A 98 -11.22 7.08 10.38
C ASN A 98 -11.02 6.87 11.90
N LYS A 99 -12.12 6.62 12.61
CA LYS A 99 -12.08 6.46 14.07
C LYS A 99 -11.28 5.23 14.52
N GLU A 100 -11.02 4.28 13.64
CA GLU A 100 -10.61 2.92 14.02
C GLU A 100 -9.40 2.39 13.26
N ASN A 101 -8.97 3.07 12.21
CA ASN A 101 -7.81 2.66 11.43
C ASN A 101 -7.23 3.84 10.65
N THR A 102 -5.96 3.68 10.29
CA THR A 102 -5.27 4.53 9.34
C THR A 102 -5.09 3.75 8.04
N SER A 103 -5.43 4.38 6.91
CA SER A 103 -5.16 3.87 5.57
C SER A 103 -4.06 4.71 4.93
N ILE A 104 -3.09 4.03 4.33
CA ILE A 104 -2.00 4.63 3.59
C ILE A 104 -2.09 4.13 2.16
N HIS A 105 -2.24 5.05 1.22
CA HIS A 105 -2.24 4.77 -0.20
C HIS A 105 -0.98 5.35 -0.81
N ILE A 106 -0.19 4.54 -1.50
CA ILE A 106 1.00 4.96 -2.23
C ILE A 106 0.76 4.62 -3.69
N ASN A 107 0.85 5.60 -4.57
CA ASN A 107 0.81 5.38 -6.01
C ASN A 107 2.12 5.81 -6.63
N ALA A 108 2.63 5.03 -7.57
CA ALA A 108 3.94 5.26 -8.18
C ALA A 108 3.94 4.90 -9.66
N GLU A 109 4.46 5.78 -10.50
CA GLU A 109 4.61 5.57 -11.94
C GLU A 109 6.08 5.39 -12.32
N ASN A 110 6.38 4.42 -13.19
CA ASN A 110 7.72 4.21 -13.77
C ASN A 110 8.85 3.99 -12.73
N HIS A 111 8.48 3.57 -11.52
CA HIS A 111 9.40 3.22 -10.44
C HIS A 111 9.84 1.75 -10.48
N VAL A 112 10.74 1.40 -11.42
CA VAL A 112 11.15 0.01 -11.71
C VAL A 112 11.55 -0.80 -10.46
N GLY A 113 12.20 -0.16 -9.48
CA GLY A 113 12.60 -0.82 -8.24
C GLY A 113 11.44 -1.30 -7.36
N ILE A 114 10.26 -0.68 -7.49
CA ILE A 114 9.02 -1.09 -6.80
C ILE A 114 8.45 -2.37 -7.42
N TYR A 115 8.60 -2.58 -8.74
CA TYR A 115 8.15 -3.80 -9.43
C TYR A 115 9.02 -5.04 -9.13
N ASN A 116 9.87 -4.99 -8.11
CA ASN A 116 10.63 -6.14 -7.64
C ASN A 116 9.88 -6.87 -6.52
N LYS A 117 9.56 -8.15 -6.76
CA LYS A 117 8.83 -9.01 -5.82
C LYS A 117 9.40 -8.98 -4.40
N ASN A 118 10.72 -9.16 -4.27
CA ASN A 118 11.38 -9.25 -2.98
C ASN A 118 11.37 -7.91 -2.23
N ASN A 119 11.48 -6.79 -2.93
CA ASN A 119 11.39 -5.47 -2.29
C ASN A 119 10.02 -5.27 -1.65
N ILE A 120 8.93 -5.63 -2.34
CA ILE A 120 7.58 -5.54 -1.79
C ILE A 120 7.39 -6.50 -0.62
N ILE A 121 7.86 -7.75 -0.70
CA ILE A 121 7.79 -8.69 0.42
C ILE A 121 8.49 -8.12 1.67
N HIS A 122 9.67 -7.52 1.51
CA HIS A 122 10.37 -6.86 2.62
C HIS A 122 9.58 -5.68 3.16
N PHE A 123 8.98 -4.87 2.30
CA PHE A 123 8.14 -3.76 2.71
C PHE A 123 6.92 -4.24 3.53
N ILE A 124 6.20 -5.26 3.08
CA ILE A 124 5.08 -5.84 3.82
C ILE A 124 5.54 -6.32 5.20
N LYS A 125 6.69 -7.02 5.28
CA LYS A 125 7.26 -7.49 6.55
C LYS A 125 7.64 -6.34 7.48
N SER A 126 8.32 -5.31 6.98
CA SER A 126 8.63 -4.11 7.77
C SER A 126 7.37 -3.43 8.30
N ALA A 127 6.32 -3.33 7.47
CA ALA A 127 5.04 -2.76 7.88
C ALA A 127 4.36 -3.63 8.96
N ALA A 128 4.42 -4.94 8.83
CA ALA A 128 3.92 -5.91 9.81
C ALA A 128 4.71 -5.90 11.14
N GLU A 129 5.98 -5.52 11.11
CA GLU A 129 6.79 -5.34 12.32
C GLU A 129 6.47 -4.02 13.05
N LYS A 130 6.09 -2.98 12.31
CA LYS A 130 5.82 -1.64 12.84
C LYS A 130 4.37 -1.42 13.26
N TYR A 131 3.43 -2.08 12.60
CA TYR A 131 1.99 -1.88 12.78
C TYR A 131 1.24 -3.22 12.88
N THR A 132 0.08 -3.22 13.52
CA THR A 132 -0.92 -4.28 13.40
C THR A 132 -1.67 -4.10 12.07
N LEU A 133 -1.26 -4.85 11.05
CA LEU A 133 -1.83 -4.79 9.71
C LEU A 133 -3.21 -5.45 9.66
N LYS A 134 -4.19 -4.72 9.13
CA LYS A 134 -5.50 -5.26 8.73
C LYS A 134 -5.55 -5.62 7.24
N LEU A 135 -4.75 -4.94 6.42
CA LEU A 135 -4.62 -5.17 4.98
C LEU A 135 -3.28 -4.61 4.48
N PHE A 136 -2.66 -5.29 3.52
CA PHE A 136 -1.66 -4.69 2.64
C PHE A 136 -1.90 -5.24 1.23
N SER A 137 -2.33 -4.39 0.29
CA SER A 137 -2.61 -4.81 -1.08
C SER A 137 -1.71 -4.07 -2.07
N VAL A 138 -1.24 -4.78 -3.09
CA VAL A 138 -0.48 -4.25 -4.22
C VAL A 138 -1.24 -4.58 -5.50
N SER A 139 -1.75 -3.53 -6.12
CA SER A 139 -2.53 -3.58 -7.36
C SER A 139 -2.02 -2.53 -8.34
N PHE A 140 -2.73 -2.34 -9.45
CA PHE A 140 -2.36 -1.36 -10.46
C PHE A 140 -3.57 -0.50 -10.80
N ASN A 141 -3.34 0.81 -10.91
CA ASN A 141 -4.35 1.75 -11.37
C ASN A 141 -4.31 1.83 -12.90
N GLY A 142 -5.47 2.10 -13.49
CA GLY A 142 -5.62 2.24 -14.93
C GLY A 142 -7.08 2.12 -15.35
N ALA A 143 -7.34 2.30 -16.65
CA ALA A 143 -8.66 2.08 -17.19
C ALA A 143 -9.06 0.60 -17.01
N ARG A 144 -10.32 0.35 -16.63
CA ARG A 144 -10.84 -0.99 -16.26
C ARG A 144 -10.62 -2.04 -17.35
N ASP A 145 -10.75 -1.63 -18.61
CA ASP A 145 -10.50 -2.47 -19.78
C ASP A 145 -9.02 -2.92 -19.88
N GLN A 146 -8.11 -2.12 -19.32
CA GLN A 146 -6.67 -2.33 -19.37
C GLN A 146 -6.15 -3.17 -18.19
N VAL A 147 -6.46 -2.80 -16.94
CA VAL A 147 -5.83 -3.39 -15.74
C VAL A 147 -6.66 -4.50 -15.06
N GLY A 148 -7.90 -4.72 -15.49
CA GLY A 148 -8.83 -5.69 -14.90
C GLY A 148 -9.69 -5.11 -13.77
N GLU A 149 -10.71 -5.85 -13.37
CA GLU A 149 -11.59 -5.52 -12.24
C GLU A 149 -11.52 -6.62 -11.18
N ALA A 150 -11.70 -6.24 -9.91
CA ALA A 150 -11.91 -7.19 -8.83
C ALA A 150 -13.13 -8.08 -9.14
N VAL A 151 -13.03 -9.38 -8.84
CA VAL A 151 -14.18 -10.30 -9.02
C VAL A 151 -15.30 -9.95 -8.05
N PHE A 152 -14.94 -9.47 -6.86
CA PHE A 152 -15.87 -9.12 -5.79
C PHE A 152 -15.72 -7.63 -5.43
N PRO A 153 -16.68 -6.76 -5.77
CA PRO A 153 -16.56 -5.32 -5.53
C PRO A 153 -16.56 -4.93 -4.04
N ASP A 154 -17.03 -5.82 -3.17
CA ASP A 154 -17.12 -5.64 -1.72
C ASP A 154 -15.92 -6.20 -0.95
N ARG A 155 -14.88 -6.68 -1.66
CA ARG A 155 -13.68 -7.32 -1.08
C ARG A 155 -12.39 -6.76 -1.71
N PRO A 156 -11.25 -6.83 -1.02
CA PRO A 156 -9.96 -6.50 -1.61
C PRO A 156 -9.64 -7.47 -2.77
N PRO A 157 -9.22 -6.96 -3.94
CA PRO A 157 -8.69 -7.82 -4.99
C PRO A 157 -7.37 -8.46 -4.54
N ALA A 158 -7.02 -9.62 -5.12
CA ALA A 158 -5.72 -10.24 -4.89
C ALA A 158 -4.60 -9.43 -5.55
N GLY A 159 -4.88 -8.85 -6.73
CA GLY A 159 -3.94 -8.03 -7.48
C GLY A 159 -2.64 -8.78 -7.77
N TRP A 160 -1.51 -8.12 -7.52
CA TRP A 160 -0.21 -8.81 -7.54
C TRP A 160 0.11 -9.44 -6.18
N MET A 161 -0.07 -8.68 -5.10
CA MET A 161 0.17 -9.16 -3.75
C MET A 161 -0.90 -8.70 -2.78
N LEU A 162 -1.25 -9.57 -1.85
CA LEU A 162 -2.24 -9.30 -0.81
C LEU A 162 -1.78 -9.93 0.50
N TYR A 163 -1.62 -9.12 1.54
CA TYR A 163 -1.53 -9.58 2.92
C TYR A 163 -2.92 -9.55 3.55
N LEU A 164 -3.28 -10.66 4.20
CA LEU A 164 -4.44 -10.75 5.08
C LEU A 164 -4.00 -11.19 6.48
N PRO A 165 -4.61 -10.66 7.57
CA PRO A 165 -4.30 -11.03 8.95
C PRO A 165 -4.93 -12.37 9.33
N ILE A 166 -4.74 -13.38 8.49
CA ILE A 166 -5.32 -14.71 8.61
C ILE A 166 -4.20 -15.72 8.33
N GLN A 167 -4.02 -16.65 9.26
CA GLN A 167 -3.25 -17.87 9.03
C GLN A 167 -4.22 -19.00 8.71
N PHE A 168 -3.84 -19.83 7.75
CA PHE A 168 -4.62 -20.98 7.34
C PHE A 168 -3.69 -22.12 6.93
N GLU A 169 -4.20 -23.34 7.04
CA GLU A 169 -3.55 -24.50 6.46
C GLU A 169 -3.83 -24.53 4.94
N MET A 170 -2.83 -24.96 4.18
CA MET A 170 -2.91 -24.96 2.73
C MET A 170 -4.04 -25.88 2.22
N HIS A 171 -5.07 -25.30 1.61
CA HIS A 171 -6.19 -26.04 1.06
C HIS A 171 -5.92 -26.43 -0.42
N PRO A 172 -6.36 -27.62 -0.89
CA PRO A 172 -6.14 -28.05 -2.28
C PRO A 172 -6.65 -27.10 -3.37
N SER A 173 -7.67 -26.27 -3.11
CA SER A 173 -8.13 -25.27 -4.07
C SER A 173 -7.13 -24.14 -4.29
N LEU A 174 -6.37 -23.74 -3.26
CA LEU A 174 -5.33 -22.73 -3.36
C LEU A 174 -4.08 -23.27 -4.06
N LEU A 175 -3.77 -24.56 -3.89
CA LEU A 175 -2.68 -25.21 -4.61
C LEU A 175 -2.87 -25.24 -6.13
N LYS A 176 -4.12 -25.13 -6.60
CA LYS A 176 -4.43 -25.11 -8.05
C LYS A 176 -4.19 -23.75 -8.70
N THR A 177 -3.99 -22.69 -7.92
CA THR A 177 -3.82 -21.32 -8.45
C THR A 177 -2.36 -20.98 -8.73
N ASP A 178 -1.42 -21.87 -8.43
CA ASP A 178 0.04 -21.64 -8.50
C ASP A 178 0.53 -20.39 -7.73
N ALA A 179 -0.30 -19.87 -6.81
CA ALA A 179 0.04 -18.71 -6.00
C ALA A 179 1.01 -19.09 -4.87
N GLU A 180 1.88 -18.15 -4.50
CA GLU A 180 2.80 -18.30 -3.37
C GLU A 180 2.14 -17.75 -2.10
N PHE A 181 2.26 -18.48 -1.00
CA PHE A 181 1.68 -18.12 0.30
C PHE A 181 2.78 -18.10 1.36
N ILE A 182 3.08 -16.92 1.89
CA ILE A 182 4.16 -16.72 2.85
C ILE A 182 3.55 -16.34 4.20
N PRO A 183 3.57 -17.23 5.21
CA PRO A 183 3.11 -16.88 6.54
C PRO A 183 4.01 -15.81 7.16
N ILE A 184 3.40 -14.86 7.85
CA ILE A 184 4.06 -13.84 8.67
C ILE A 184 3.61 -14.01 10.11
N SER A 185 4.57 -13.92 11.03
CA SER A 185 4.31 -13.75 12.45
C SER A 185 5.36 -12.80 13.03
N THR A 186 4.91 -11.63 13.46
CA THR A 186 5.67 -10.60 14.16
C THR A 186 5.05 -10.38 15.54
N ALA A 187 5.63 -9.47 16.33
CA ALA A 187 5.04 -9.07 17.61
C ALA A 187 3.68 -8.37 17.47
N LEU A 188 3.41 -7.71 16.33
CA LEU A 188 2.20 -6.90 16.11
C LEU A 188 1.22 -7.49 15.09
N SER A 189 1.70 -8.32 14.17
CA SER A 189 0.95 -8.81 13.03
C SER A 189 1.18 -10.30 12.82
N THR A 190 0.10 -11.03 12.58
CA THR A 190 0.14 -12.44 12.19
C THR A 190 -0.82 -12.63 11.02
N GLY A 191 -0.37 -13.29 9.96
CA GLY A 191 -1.14 -13.39 8.73
C GLY A 191 -0.38 -14.10 7.62
N THR A 192 -0.79 -13.88 6.37
CA THR A 192 -0.22 -14.52 5.19
C THR A 192 -0.10 -13.51 4.06
N ILE A 193 1.08 -13.40 3.44
CA ILE A 193 1.24 -12.75 2.13
C ILE A 193 0.85 -13.75 1.06
N ILE A 194 -0.07 -13.35 0.19
CA ILE A 194 -0.50 -14.05 -1.00
C ILE A 194 0.13 -13.33 -2.19
N ILE A 195 0.85 -14.07 -3.03
CA ILE A 195 1.47 -13.55 -4.25
C ILE A 195 0.88 -14.31 -5.41
N THR A 196 0.16 -13.61 -6.29
CA THR A 196 -0.56 -14.25 -7.41
C THR A 196 0.39 -14.82 -8.46
N LYS A 197 1.51 -14.14 -8.72
CA LYS A 197 2.55 -14.56 -9.67
C LYS A 197 3.88 -13.89 -9.39
N GLU A 198 4.99 -14.57 -9.72
CA GLU A 198 6.36 -14.03 -9.61
C GLU A 198 6.53 -12.70 -10.36
N ASN A 199 6.17 -12.70 -11.64
CA ASN A 199 6.26 -11.55 -12.55
C ASN A 199 4.85 -11.26 -13.06
N TYR A 200 4.08 -10.54 -12.27
CA TYR A 200 2.71 -10.16 -12.63
C TYR A 200 2.70 -8.97 -13.58
N ASN A 201 2.00 -9.12 -14.71
CA ASN A 201 1.75 -8.04 -15.64
C ASN A 201 0.25 -7.72 -15.65
N CYS A 202 -0.15 -6.60 -15.07
CA CYS A 202 -1.56 -6.22 -15.03
C CYS A 202 -2.17 -5.90 -16.39
N LEU A 203 -1.38 -5.76 -17.46
CA LEU A 203 -1.89 -5.60 -18.82
C LEU A 203 -2.11 -6.94 -19.54
N ASP A 204 -1.62 -8.05 -18.97
CA ASP A 204 -1.84 -9.40 -19.47
C ASP A 204 -3.13 -9.99 -18.90
N LYS A 205 -4.04 -10.40 -19.79
CA LYS A 205 -5.32 -11.01 -19.39
C LYS A 205 -5.13 -12.34 -18.67
N ALA A 206 -4.09 -13.11 -18.99
CA ALA A 206 -3.80 -14.36 -18.28
C ALA A 206 -3.46 -14.09 -16.82
N ASP A 207 -2.68 -13.04 -16.54
CA ASP A 207 -2.30 -12.65 -15.19
C ASP A 207 -3.50 -12.09 -14.42
N GLN A 208 -4.36 -11.30 -15.08
CA GLN A 208 -5.63 -10.87 -14.51
C GLN A 208 -6.51 -12.06 -14.11
N TYR A 209 -6.62 -13.09 -14.96
CA TYR A 209 -7.39 -14.30 -14.64
C TYR A 209 -6.78 -15.10 -13.49
N LEU A 210 -5.45 -15.20 -13.39
CA LEU A 210 -4.79 -15.83 -12.25
C LEU A 210 -5.10 -15.11 -10.93
N SER A 211 -5.07 -13.77 -10.91
CA SER A 211 -5.50 -13.00 -9.73
C SER A 211 -6.96 -13.29 -9.37
N ASN A 212 -7.84 -13.34 -10.37
CA ASN A 212 -9.26 -13.60 -10.17
C ASN A 212 -9.53 -15.01 -9.62
N ASP A 213 -8.81 -16.02 -10.11
CA ASP A 213 -8.91 -17.40 -9.61
C ASP A 213 -8.47 -17.49 -8.14
N VAL A 214 -7.43 -16.76 -7.76
CA VAL A 214 -7.00 -16.63 -6.35
C VAL A 214 -8.10 -15.96 -5.51
N GLU A 215 -8.71 -14.87 -5.98
CA GLU A 215 -9.82 -14.21 -5.29
C GLU A 215 -11.01 -15.15 -5.05
N ILE A 216 -11.41 -15.90 -6.08
CA ILE A 216 -12.50 -16.88 -5.99
C ILE A 216 -12.15 -17.97 -4.98
N ALA A 217 -10.95 -18.54 -5.05
CA ALA A 217 -10.50 -19.59 -4.14
C ALA A 217 -10.46 -19.12 -2.68
N LEU A 218 -9.94 -17.91 -2.41
CA LEU A 218 -9.91 -17.33 -1.07
C LEU A 218 -11.32 -17.06 -0.54
N ARG A 219 -12.22 -16.53 -1.38
CA ARG A 219 -13.63 -16.30 -1.00
C ARG A 219 -14.34 -17.60 -0.66
N ASP A 220 -14.20 -18.64 -1.49
CA ASP A 220 -14.88 -19.92 -1.31
C ASP A 220 -14.46 -20.63 -0.02
N LEU A 221 -13.25 -20.34 0.47
CA LEU A 221 -12.75 -20.81 1.75
C LEU A 221 -13.09 -19.89 2.94
N GLY A 222 -13.77 -18.76 2.69
CA GLY A 222 -14.08 -17.75 3.71
C GLY A 222 -12.84 -16.97 4.19
N LEU A 223 -11.74 -17.00 3.44
CA LEU A 223 -10.47 -16.34 3.79
C LEU A 223 -10.38 -14.90 3.28
N LEU A 224 -11.09 -14.55 2.20
CA LEU A 224 -11.10 -13.18 1.68
C LEU A 224 -12.11 -12.34 2.47
N PRO A 225 -11.71 -11.34 3.29
CA PRO A 225 -12.66 -10.56 4.10
C PRO A 225 -13.49 -9.58 3.26
N LEU A 226 -14.61 -9.11 3.80
CA LEU A 226 -15.29 -7.92 3.26
C LEU A 226 -14.49 -6.66 3.63
N TYR A 227 -14.55 -5.62 2.79
CA TYR A 227 -14.06 -4.29 3.20
C TYR A 227 -14.71 -3.84 4.49
N SER A 228 -16.01 -4.11 4.65
CA SER A 228 -16.71 -3.77 5.88
C SER A 228 -16.10 -4.44 7.11
N ASP A 229 -15.49 -5.62 6.98
CA ASP A 229 -14.87 -6.33 8.12
C ASP A 229 -13.44 -5.83 8.37
N ILE A 230 -12.72 -5.37 7.33
CA ILE A 230 -11.41 -4.74 7.45
C ILE A 230 -11.54 -3.40 8.21
N TYR A 231 -12.54 -2.61 7.85
CA TYR A 231 -12.73 -1.26 8.39
C TYR A 231 -13.56 -1.20 9.68
N LYS A 232 -14.14 -2.32 10.14
CA LYS A 232 -14.89 -2.43 11.40
C LYS A 232 -14.00 -2.81 12.59
N ASP A 233 -14.56 -2.56 13.77
CA ASP A 233 -14.11 -3.03 15.07
C ASP A 233 -14.33 -4.55 15.23
N LYS A 234 -13.32 -5.21 15.81
CA LYS A 234 -13.45 -6.45 16.57
C LYS A 234 -12.72 -6.30 17.88
#